data_AF-A0A1C6KNN6-F1
#
_entry.id   AF-A0A1C6KNN6-F1
#
_cell.length_a   1.000
_cell.length_b   1.000
_cell.length_c   1.000
_cell.angle_alpha   90.00
_cell.angle_beta   90.00
_cell.angle_gamma   90.00
#
_symmetry.space_group_name_H-M   'P 1'
#
loop_
_entity.id
_entity.type
_entity.pdbx_description
1 polymer ?
#
loop_
_entity_poly.entity_id
_entity_poly.type
_entity_poly.pdbx_seq_one_letter_code
_entity_poly.pdbx_strand_id
1 'polypeptide(L)'
;MKKKVFSLLLTITLSMLFLPTARVSVYGASAIHYNSAKALTYAENHWNDGKGDCVAFVRRCVESAGIPRDSNRTYNYTAKQYKDYLVKNGYAVVYKLKTSIYYGDYHGIKEDDNKGKIAPGDIILYRCNNEKCPKREFHLSLCNGANGTAEGKYPGWMTCYAHNAAVNNKVACKIKCSKCGASKNSISLYAIHFKSEENGYRNYTGKVLGVKAKGTANKRIIISWKKLSTATGYKVYRAPSKSGTYVCIASVKKTTYTDTVKSTGKKYYYKVKPYKEVNCLKNDGKFSSMVSAKSSG
;
A
#
# COMPACT_ATOMS: atom_id res chain seq x y z
N MET A 1 77.19 10.36 27.85
CA MET A 1 76.06 9.67 27.16
C MET A 1 74.74 10.29 27.62
N LYS A 2 74.13 11.19 26.83
CA LYS A 2 72.89 11.91 27.18
C LYS A 2 71.67 11.21 26.57
N LYS A 3 70.70 10.83 27.40
CA LYS A 3 69.38 10.30 27.00
C LYS A 3 68.59 11.38 26.25
N LYS A 4 68.13 11.11 25.03
CA LYS A 4 67.13 11.92 24.32
C LYS A 4 65.78 11.22 24.40
N VAL A 5 64.83 11.87 25.05
CA VAL A 5 63.40 11.53 25.08
C VAL A 5 62.80 12.02 23.76
N PHE A 6 62.24 11.12 22.95
CA PHE A 6 61.43 11.48 21.79
C PHE A 6 59.95 11.38 22.16
N SER A 7 59.28 12.53 22.16
CA SER A 7 57.84 12.66 22.39
C SER A 7 57.08 12.10 21.18
N LEU A 8 56.21 11.12 21.41
CA LEU A 8 55.33 10.54 20.40
C LEU A 8 54.02 11.34 20.38
N LEU A 9 53.89 12.29 19.45
CA LEU A 9 52.62 12.97 19.18
C LEU A 9 51.73 12.05 18.33
N LEU A 10 50.78 11.39 18.98
CA LEU A 10 49.74 10.57 18.36
C LEU A 10 48.65 11.50 17.76
N THR A 11 48.72 11.79 16.46
CA THR A 11 47.63 12.46 15.75
C THR A 11 46.48 11.47 15.53
N ILE A 12 45.47 11.52 16.39
CA ILE A 12 44.20 10.81 16.20
C ILE A 12 43.43 11.52 15.09
N THR A 13 43.52 11.03 13.86
CA THR A 13 42.59 11.40 12.80
C THR A 13 41.23 10.80 13.14
N LEU A 14 40.34 11.65 13.66
CA LEU A 14 38.94 11.34 13.89
C LEU A 14 38.26 11.13 12.52
N SER A 15 38.33 9.91 12.00
CA SER A 15 37.52 9.51 10.86
C SER A 15 36.06 9.55 11.33
N MET A 16 35.35 10.62 10.96
CA MET A 16 33.90 10.64 11.03
C MET A 16 33.38 9.51 10.14
N LEU A 17 33.19 8.34 10.74
CA LEU A 17 32.33 7.30 10.22
C LEU A 17 30.95 7.95 10.08
N PHE A 18 30.65 8.39 8.87
CA PHE A 18 29.28 8.61 8.42
C PHE A 18 28.58 7.26 8.58
N LEU A 19 28.00 7.04 9.76
CA LEU A 19 26.94 6.06 9.94
C LEU A 19 25.93 6.38 8.83
N PRO A 20 25.62 5.45 7.92
CA PRO A 20 24.52 5.67 6.99
C PRO A 20 23.31 5.90 7.87
N THR A 21 22.82 7.15 7.92
CA THR A 21 21.56 7.47 8.59
C THR A 21 20.57 6.49 8.00
N ALA A 22 20.11 5.55 8.83
CA ALA A 22 19.10 4.58 8.45
C ALA A 22 18.02 5.36 7.72
N ARG A 23 17.81 5.05 6.43
CA ARG A 23 16.86 5.76 5.58
C ARG A 23 15.57 5.89 6.37
N VAL A 24 15.25 7.11 6.78
CA VAL A 24 13.98 7.41 7.41
C VAL A 24 12.95 6.95 6.40
N SER A 25 12.20 5.90 6.75
CA SER A 25 11.09 5.42 5.93
C SER A 25 10.16 6.61 5.74
N VAL A 26 10.22 7.20 4.54
CA VAL A 26 9.35 8.28 4.13
C VAL A 26 7.96 7.65 3.98
N TYR A 27 7.19 7.63 5.07
CA TYR A 27 5.77 7.36 5.02
C TYR A 27 5.12 8.53 4.27
N GLY A 28 5.04 8.36 2.95
CA GLY A 28 4.67 9.41 2.01
C GLY A 28 4.99 9.10 0.55
N ALA A 29 5.67 8.00 0.24
CA ALA A 29 5.85 7.58 -1.15
C ALA A 29 4.49 7.12 -1.72
N SER A 30 3.80 8.06 -2.34
CA SER A 30 2.74 7.74 -3.29
C SER A 30 3.41 7.07 -4.49
N ALA A 31 2.71 6.14 -5.15
CA ALA A 31 3.19 5.55 -6.39
C ALA A 31 3.08 6.57 -7.55
N ILE A 32 3.42 7.84 -7.32
CA ILE A 32 3.34 8.94 -8.30
C ILE A 32 4.19 8.67 -9.55
N HIS A 33 5.15 7.75 -9.46
CA HIS A 33 6.00 7.34 -10.58
C HIS A 33 5.59 5.98 -11.18
N TYR A 34 4.52 5.36 -10.65
CA TYR A 34 4.06 4.08 -11.16
C TYR A 34 3.36 4.28 -12.50
N ASN A 35 3.93 3.69 -13.54
CA ASN A 35 3.40 3.75 -14.90
C ASN A 35 2.76 2.41 -15.27
N SER A 36 1.44 2.34 -15.26
CA SER A 36 0.71 1.09 -15.57
C SER A 36 1.01 0.56 -16.97
N ALA A 37 1.16 1.43 -17.97
CA ALA A 37 1.49 1.02 -19.34
C ALA A 37 2.81 0.24 -19.40
N LYS A 38 3.86 0.69 -18.70
CA LYS A 38 5.13 -0.05 -18.60
C LYS A 38 4.97 -1.42 -17.97
N ALA A 39 4.14 -1.53 -16.92
CA ALA A 39 3.86 -2.81 -16.29
C ALA A 39 3.20 -3.79 -17.26
N LEU A 40 2.25 -3.30 -18.07
CA LEU A 40 1.52 -4.09 -19.06
C LEU A 40 2.42 -4.49 -20.23
N THR A 41 3.25 -3.58 -20.75
CA THR A 41 4.24 -3.91 -21.78
C THR A 41 5.21 -5.00 -21.30
N TYR A 42 5.67 -4.92 -20.06
CA TYR A 42 6.49 -6.00 -19.49
C TYR A 42 5.70 -7.31 -19.41
N ALA A 43 4.46 -7.26 -18.94
CA ALA A 43 3.61 -8.45 -18.84
C ALA A 43 3.39 -9.12 -20.20
N GLU A 44 3.07 -8.34 -21.24
CA GLU A 44 2.85 -8.81 -22.60
C GLU A 44 4.09 -9.51 -23.20
N ASN A 45 5.29 -9.02 -22.89
CA ASN A 45 6.53 -9.60 -23.38
C ASN A 45 7.01 -10.83 -22.58
N HIS A 46 6.50 -11.03 -21.36
CA HIS A 46 7.06 -11.99 -20.40
C HIS A 46 6.05 -12.94 -19.75
N TRP A 47 4.76 -12.90 -20.13
CA TRP A 47 3.72 -13.71 -19.46
C TRP A 47 3.97 -15.22 -19.51
N ASN A 48 4.73 -15.73 -20.50
CA ASN A 48 5.01 -17.15 -20.69
C ASN A 48 6.49 -17.47 -21.01
N ASP A 49 7.44 -16.73 -20.44
CA ASP A 49 8.87 -16.91 -20.71
C ASP A 49 9.55 -18.02 -19.87
N GLY A 50 8.77 -18.75 -19.05
CA GLY A 50 9.25 -19.79 -18.14
C GLY A 50 10.08 -19.29 -16.95
N LYS A 51 10.18 -17.97 -16.72
CA LYS A 51 11.09 -17.40 -15.71
C LYS A 51 10.38 -17.07 -14.39
N GLY A 52 10.43 -18.02 -13.46
CA GLY A 52 9.99 -17.83 -12.07
C GLY A 52 8.53 -18.18 -11.85
N ASP A 53 7.95 -17.76 -10.73
CA ASP A 53 6.55 -17.98 -10.40
C ASP A 53 5.68 -16.74 -10.69
N CYS A 54 4.36 -16.84 -10.49
CA CYS A 54 3.44 -15.73 -10.70
C CYS A 54 3.79 -14.50 -9.84
N VAL A 55 4.34 -14.72 -8.63
CA VAL A 55 4.71 -13.62 -7.72
C VAL A 55 5.92 -12.88 -8.30
N ALA A 56 6.94 -13.62 -8.75
CA ALA A 56 8.12 -13.07 -9.37
C ALA A 56 7.79 -12.33 -10.66
N PHE A 57 6.94 -12.90 -11.52
CA PHE A 57 6.44 -12.27 -12.74
C PHE A 57 5.73 -10.94 -12.45
N VAL A 58 4.68 -10.95 -11.62
CA VAL A 58 3.91 -9.74 -11.29
C VAL A 58 4.79 -8.68 -10.62
N ARG A 59 5.70 -9.09 -9.73
CA ARG A 59 6.68 -8.19 -9.12
C ARG A 59 7.55 -7.51 -10.18
N ARG A 60 8.11 -8.27 -11.13
CA ARG A 60 8.93 -7.69 -12.21
C ARG A 60 8.13 -6.73 -13.09
N CYS A 61 6.85 -7.03 -13.35
CA CYS A 61 5.96 -6.11 -14.05
C CYS A 61 5.91 -4.75 -13.34
N VAL A 62 5.59 -4.75 -12.05
CA VAL A 62 5.42 -3.47 -11.33
C VAL A 62 6.77 -2.80 -10.99
N GLU A 63 7.85 -3.55 -10.83
CA GLU A 63 9.22 -3.01 -10.72
C GLU A 63 9.63 -2.29 -12.02
N SER A 64 9.32 -2.86 -13.20
CA SER A 64 9.57 -2.21 -14.50
C SER A 64 8.77 -0.92 -14.68
N ALA A 65 7.66 -0.79 -13.94
CA ALA A 65 6.79 0.38 -13.91
C ALA A 65 7.17 1.41 -12.85
N GLY A 66 8.30 1.24 -12.14
CA GLY A 66 8.82 2.23 -11.20
C GLY A 66 8.49 1.96 -9.73
N ILE A 67 7.88 0.83 -9.39
CA ILE A 67 7.83 0.40 -7.98
C ILE A 67 9.24 0.00 -7.54
N PRO A 68 9.80 0.62 -6.48
CA PRO A 68 11.12 0.24 -6.00
C PRO A 68 11.18 -1.21 -5.54
N ARG A 69 12.33 -1.85 -5.75
CA ARG A 69 12.62 -3.15 -5.16
C ARG A 69 12.79 -3.00 -3.65
N ASP A 70 12.28 -3.95 -2.88
CA ASP A 70 12.60 -4.01 -1.45
C ASP A 70 14.06 -4.44 -1.29
N SER A 71 14.87 -3.56 -0.69
CA SER A 71 16.28 -3.84 -0.41
C SER A 71 16.48 -5.02 0.55
N ASN A 72 15.46 -5.37 1.35
CA ASN A 72 15.57 -6.43 2.35
C ASN A 72 15.23 -7.81 1.78
N ARG A 73 14.66 -7.89 0.57
CA ARG A 73 14.23 -9.14 -0.04
C ARG A 73 14.32 -9.05 -1.55
N THR A 74 15.40 -9.60 -2.09
CA THR A 74 15.65 -9.60 -3.53
C THR A 74 14.98 -10.81 -4.23
N TYR A 75 14.64 -11.89 -3.52
CA TYR A 75 13.97 -13.10 -4.04
C TYR A 75 13.02 -13.73 -2.98
N ASN A 76 12.15 -14.67 -3.37
CA ASN A 76 11.27 -15.46 -2.48
C ASN A 76 10.18 -14.70 -1.70
N TYR A 77 9.48 -13.77 -2.35
CA TYR A 77 8.26 -13.23 -1.75
C TYR A 77 7.11 -14.22 -1.81
N THR A 78 6.44 -14.44 -0.68
CA THR A 78 5.03 -14.84 -0.78
C THR A 78 4.21 -13.64 -1.25
N ALA A 79 3.13 -13.91 -1.98
CA ALA A 79 2.15 -12.91 -2.41
C ALA A 79 1.69 -11.98 -1.25
N LYS A 80 1.49 -12.55 -0.06
CA LYS A 80 1.12 -11.79 1.14
C LYS A 80 2.22 -10.82 1.56
N GLN A 81 3.46 -11.28 1.61
CA GLN A 81 4.61 -10.44 2.00
C GLN A 81 4.80 -9.28 1.03
N TYR A 82 4.62 -9.53 -0.28
CA TYR A 82 4.75 -8.46 -1.27
C TYR A 82 3.62 -7.44 -1.16
N LYS A 83 2.38 -7.89 -0.99
CA LYS A 83 1.24 -7.01 -0.67
C LYS A 83 1.48 -6.18 0.59
N ASP A 84 2.00 -6.78 1.65
CA ASP A 84 2.32 -6.08 2.90
C ASP A 84 3.42 -5.01 2.68
N TYR A 85 4.45 -5.30 1.87
CA TYR A 85 5.47 -4.33 1.45
C TYR A 85 4.86 -3.13 0.72
N LEU A 86 4.02 -3.37 -0.30
CA LEU A 86 3.40 -2.31 -1.11
C LEU A 86 2.53 -1.38 -0.27
N VAL A 87 1.70 -1.95 0.61
CA VAL A 87 0.79 -1.19 1.47
C VAL A 87 1.56 -0.42 2.55
N LYS A 88 2.55 -1.06 3.19
CA LYS A 88 3.35 -0.43 4.27
C LYS A 88 4.09 0.80 3.77
N ASN A 89 4.64 0.75 2.56
CA ASN A 89 5.36 1.87 1.97
C ASN A 89 4.44 2.92 1.34
N GLY A 90 3.12 2.69 1.33
CA GLY A 90 2.13 3.66 0.87
C GLY A 90 1.84 3.63 -0.63
N TYR A 91 2.51 2.77 -1.39
CA TYR A 91 2.38 2.65 -2.85
C TYR A 91 1.00 2.24 -3.31
N ALA A 92 0.29 1.43 -2.51
CA ALA A 92 -1.02 0.90 -2.89
C ALA A 92 -2.00 0.87 -1.72
N VAL A 93 -3.27 0.67 -2.05
CA VAL A 93 -4.36 0.33 -1.13
C VAL A 93 -4.94 -1.01 -1.53
N VAL A 94 -5.51 -1.75 -0.58
CA VAL A 94 -6.16 -3.02 -0.86
C VAL A 94 -7.67 -2.86 -0.82
N TYR A 95 -8.34 -3.24 -1.90
CA TYR A 95 -9.79 -3.30 -1.98
C TYR A 95 -10.24 -4.76 -2.07
N LYS A 96 -11.24 -5.14 -1.27
CA LYS A 96 -11.97 -6.39 -1.50
C LYS A 96 -12.88 -6.18 -2.71
N LEU A 97 -12.78 -7.08 -3.69
CA LEU A 97 -13.53 -6.98 -4.94
C LEU A 97 -14.83 -7.77 -4.86
N LYS A 98 -15.84 -7.27 -5.55
CA LYS A 98 -17.06 -8.01 -5.88
C LYS A 98 -16.82 -8.83 -7.14
N THR A 99 -17.46 -9.98 -7.19
CA THR A 99 -17.46 -10.86 -8.37
C THR A 99 -18.88 -11.06 -8.87
N SER A 100 -19.01 -11.17 -10.18
CA SER A 100 -20.28 -11.35 -10.88
C SER A 100 -20.19 -12.55 -11.82
N ILE A 101 -21.33 -13.18 -12.11
CA ILE A 101 -21.39 -14.30 -13.07
C ILE A 101 -21.15 -13.73 -14.46
N TYR A 102 -20.18 -14.29 -15.16
CA TYR A 102 -19.76 -13.89 -16.49
C TYR A 102 -20.36 -14.81 -17.57
N TYR A 103 -20.27 -16.14 -17.38
CA TYR A 103 -20.86 -17.15 -18.26
C TYR A 103 -21.00 -18.47 -17.51
N GLY A 104 -22.18 -19.11 -17.49
CA GLY A 104 -22.40 -20.34 -16.70
C GLY A 104 -21.97 -20.20 -15.24
N ASP A 105 -21.11 -21.10 -14.75
CA ASP A 105 -20.53 -21.03 -13.39
C ASP A 105 -19.24 -20.19 -13.30
N TYR A 106 -18.85 -19.51 -14.37
CA TYR A 106 -17.66 -18.67 -14.40
C TYR A 106 -17.96 -17.31 -13.78
N HIS A 107 -17.21 -16.98 -12.74
CA HIS A 107 -17.24 -15.65 -12.13
C HIS A 107 -16.06 -14.81 -12.60
N GLY A 108 -16.28 -13.51 -12.76
CA GLY A 108 -15.26 -12.53 -13.09
C GLY A 108 -15.38 -11.27 -12.22
N ILE A 109 -14.48 -10.32 -12.46
CA ILE A 109 -14.54 -8.98 -11.88
C ILE A 109 -15.14 -8.07 -12.95
N LYS A 110 -16.31 -7.47 -12.65
CA LYS A 110 -16.93 -6.45 -13.48
C LYS A 110 -16.56 -5.07 -12.95
N GLU A 111 -16.23 -4.14 -13.85
CA GLU A 111 -15.78 -2.79 -13.48
C GLU A 111 -16.85 -2.01 -12.72
N ASP A 112 -18.10 -2.04 -13.18
CA ASP A 112 -19.20 -1.29 -12.54
C ASP A 112 -19.37 -1.65 -11.06
N ASP A 113 -19.24 -2.93 -10.73
CA ASP A 113 -19.34 -3.43 -9.34
C ASP A 113 -18.15 -2.98 -8.46
N ASN A 114 -17.06 -2.58 -9.12
CA ASN A 114 -15.76 -2.29 -8.53
C ASN A 114 -15.23 -0.91 -8.96
N LYS A 115 -16.11 0.04 -9.28
CA LYS A 115 -15.75 1.38 -9.76
C LYS A 115 -14.73 2.06 -8.85
N GLY A 116 -13.61 2.48 -9.44
CA GLY A 116 -12.50 3.12 -8.72
C GLY A 116 -11.72 2.19 -7.78
N LYS A 117 -11.83 0.86 -7.93
CA LYS A 117 -11.09 -0.12 -7.11
C LYS A 117 -10.15 -1.00 -7.92
N ILE A 118 -10.26 -0.94 -9.24
CA ILE A 118 -9.38 -1.62 -10.19
C ILE A 118 -8.94 -0.61 -11.25
N ALA A 119 -7.73 -0.79 -11.74
CA ALA A 119 -7.16 -0.08 -12.87
C ALA A 119 -6.17 -1.01 -13.60
N PRO A 120 -5.85 -0.75 -14.88
CA PRO A 120 -4.77 -1.45 -15.57
C PRO A 120 -3.46 -1.36 -14.76
N GLY A 121 -2.69 -2.44 -14.73
CA GLY A 121 -1.44 -2.56 -13.96
C GLY A 121 -1.63 -2.90 -12.46
N ASP A 122 -2.84 -2.85 -11.93
CA ASP A 122 -3.09 -3.30 -10.56
C ASP A 122 -2.80 -4.80 -10.39
N ILE A 123 -2.46 -5.19 -9.17
CA ILE A 123 -2.31 -6.61 -8.84
C ILE A 123 -3.63 -7.14 -8.32
N ILE A 124 -4.09 -8.26 -8.86
CA ILE A 124 -5.26 -8.97 -8.38
C ILE A 124 -4.81 -10.17 -7.54
N LEU A 125 -5.18 -10.16 -6.28
CA LEU A 125 -4.96 -11.26 -5.36
C LEU A 125 -6.18 -12.17 -5.29
N TYR A 126 -5.92 -13.46 -5.38
CA TYR A 126 -6.91 -14.51 -5.21
C TYR A 126 -6.58 -15.31 -3.94
N ARG A 127 -7.58 -15.58 -3.10
CA ARG A 127 -7.41 -16.44 -1.91
C ARG A 127 -8.54 -17.46 -1.78
N CYS A 128 -8.19 -18.73 -1.61
CA CYS A 128 -9.12 -19.75 -1.17
C CYS A 128 -9.36 -19.64 0.36
N ASN A 129 -10.63 -19.45 0.73
CA ASN A 129 -11.10 -19.38 2.10
C ASN A 129 -11.54 -20.74 2.65
N ASN A 130 -11.70 -21.78 1.82
CA ASN A 130 -12.06 -23.13 2.27
C ASN A 130 -11.04 -23.64 3.31
N GLU A 131 -11.51 -23.92 4.52
CA GLU A 131 -10.68 -24.33 5.65
C GLU A 131 -10.02 -25.70 5.44
N LYS A 132 -10.65 -26.57 4.64
CA LYS A 132 -10.12 -27.88 4.25
C LYS A 132 -9.11 -27.79 3.09
N CYS A 133 -8.83 -26.59 2.57
CA CYS A 133 -7.89 -26.43 1.47
C CYS A 133 -6.45 -26.63 1.96
N PRO A 134 -5.69 -27.59 1.42
CA PRO A 134 -4.35 -27.94 1.91
C PRO A 134 -3.32 -26.81 1.72
N LYS A 135 -3.58 -25.88 0.78
CA LYS A 135 -2.79 -24.66 0.59
C LYS A 135 -3.71 -23.46 0.38
N ARG A 136 -3.72 -22.54 1.34
CA ARG A 136 -4.53 -21.30 1.32
C ARG A 136 -3.72 -20.09 0.86
N GLU A 137 -2.72 -20.34 0.03
CA GLU A 137 -1.81 -19.31 -0.49
C GLU A 137 -2.52 -18.36 -1.43
N PHE A 138 -2.01 -17.14 -1.52
CA PHE A 138 -2.53 -16.15 -2.44
C PHE A 138 -1.92 -16.38 -3.82
N HIS A 139 -2.76 -16.42 -4.85
CA HIS A 139 -2.34 -16.32 -6.25
C HIS A 139 -2.43 -14.87 -6.70
N LEU A 140 -1.62 -14.50 -7.70
CA LEU A 140 -1.64 -13.14 -8.25
C LEU A 140 -1.72 -13.14 -9.77
N SER A 141 -2.38 -12.13 -10.30
CA SER A 141 -2.34 -11.74 -11.71
C SER A 141 -2.17 -10.22 -11.81
N LEU A 142 -1.76 -9.76 -12.99
CA LEU A 142 -1.72 -8.34 -13.32
C LEU A 142 -3.00 -7.97 -14.09
N CYS A 143 -3.74 -7.00 -13.60
CA CYS A 143 -4.94 -6.46 -14.23
C CYS A 143 -4.57 -5.76 -15.55
N ASN A 144 -5.27 -6.04 -16.64
CA ASN A 144 -5.14 -5.33 -17.92
C ASN A 144 -6.29 -4.34 -18.18
N GLY A 145 -7.04 -4.00 -17.12
CA GLY A 145 -8.25 -3.18 -17.22
C GLY A 145 -9.49 -4.01 -17.58
N ALA A 146 -10.58 -3.30 -17.87
CA ALA A 146 -11.89 -3.88 -18.14
C ALA A 146 -12.44 -3.52 -19.54
N ASN A 147 -11.58 -3.03 -20.43
CA ASN A 147 -11.98 -2.62 -21.79
C ASN A 147 -12.14 -3.81 -22.77
N GLY A 148 -12.00 -5.06 -22.29
CA GLY A 148 -12.06 -6.28 -23.11
C GLY A 148 -10.71 -6.71 -23.69
N THR A 149 -10.73 -7.67 -24.62
CA THR A 149 -9.55 -8.09 -25.40
C THR A 149 -9.30 -7.11 -26.55
N ALA A 150 -8.20 -7.29 -27.31
CA ALA A 150 -7.92 -6.50 -28.52
C ALA A 150 -9.08 -6.53 -29.57
N GLU A 151 -10.01 -7.49 -29.44
CA GLU A 151 -11.18 -7.68 -30.29
C GLU A 151 -12.48 -7.15 -29.66
N GLY A 152 -12.43 -6.48 -28.50
CA GLY A 152 -13.61 -5.92 -27.83
C GLY A 152 -14.57 -6.97 -27.25
N LYS A 153 -14.15 -8.24 -27.13
CA LYS A 153 -15.05 -9.37 -26.90
C LYS A 153 -15.79 -9.35 -25.54
N TYR A 154 -15.31 -8.59 -24.55
CA TYR A 154 -15.85 -8.61 -23.17
C TYR A 154 -15.80 -7.24 -22.48
N PRO A 155 -16.58 -6.25 -22.95
CA PRO A 155 -16.56 -4.91 -22.37
C PRO A 155 -17.03 -4.92 -20.91
N GLY A 156 -16.35 -4.15 -20.05
CA GLY A 156 -16.64 -4.03 -18.62
C GLY A 156 -16.13 -5.19 -17.76
N TRP A 157 -15.58 -6.25 -18.35
CA TRP A 157 -15.00 -7.39 -17.63
C TRP A 157 -13.50 -7.29 -17.56
N MET A 158 -12.96 -7.43 -16.35
CA MET A 158 -11.52 -7.35 -16.11
C MET A 158 -10.78 -8.49 -16.80
N THR A 159 -9.79 -8.14 -17.62
CA THR A 159 -8.81 -9.08 -18.17
C THR A 159 -7.50 -9.04 -17.39
N CYS A 160 -6.69 -10.08 -17.50
CA CYS A 160 -5.42 -10.15 -16.79
C CYS A 160 -4.31 -10.89 -17.52
N TYR A 161 -3.09 -10.67 -17.04
CA TYR A 161 -1.91 -11.48 -17.32
C TYR A 161 -1.55 -12.32 -16.09
N ALA A 162 -1.24 -13.59 -16.31
CA ALA A 162 -0.76 -14.49 -15.26
C ALA A 162 0.30 -15.45 -15.82
N HIS A 163 1.21 -15.89 -14.95
CA HIS A 163 2.27 -16.85 -15.27
C HIS A 163 1.90 -18.26 -14.78
N ASN A 164 2.53 -19.33 -15.29
CA ASN A 164 2.37 -20.73 -14.86
C ASN A 164 0.92 -21.22 -14.73
N ALA A 165 0.35 -21.72 -15.84
CA ALA A 165 -1.05 -21.60 -16.27
C ALA A 165 -1.30 -20.26 -16.97
N ALA A 166 -0.41 -20.00 -17.93
CA ALA A 166 -0.19 -18.70 -18.52
C ALA A 166 -1.47 -18.12 -19.14
N VAL A 167 -1.84 -16.92 -18.70
CA VAL A 167 -3.01 -16.18 -19.19
C VAL A 167 -2.50 -14.93 -19.89
N ASN A 168 -2.86 -14.77 -21.17
CA ASN A 168 -2.57 -13.59 -21.97
C ASN A 168 -3.88 -12.83 -22.24
N ASN A 169 -4.05 -11.70 -21.55
CA ASN A 169 -5.17 -10.77 -21.76
C ASN A 169 -6.54 -11.47 -21.89
N LYS A 170 -6.83 -12.42 -21.00
CA LYS A 170 -8.14 -13.07 -20.95
C LYS A 170 -8.93 -12.53 -19.77
N VAL A 171 -10.26 -12.56 -19.87
CA VAL A 171 -11.12 -12.38 -18.70
C VAL A 171 -10.61 -13.31 -17.61
N ALA A 172 -10.56 -12.84 -16.36
CA ALA A 172 -10.10 -13.65 -15.24
C ALA A 172 -11.00 -14.89 -15.09
N CYS A 173 -10.69 -15.95 -15.83
CA CYS A 173 -11.58 -17.08 -16.06
C CYS A 173 -11.36 -18.17 -15.03
N LYS A 174 -12.49 -18.60 -14.45
CA LYS A 174 -12.67 -19.71 -13.51
C LYS A 174 -12.02 -19.45 -12.15
N ILE A 175 -12.74 -18.69 -11.33
CA ILE A 175 -12.50 -18.55 -9.90
C ILE A 175 -12.83 -19.89 -9.22
N LYS A 176 -11.93 -20.87 -9.38
CA LYS A 176 -11.97 -22.21 -8.78
C LYS A 176 -10.60 -22.52 -8.19
N CYS A 177 -10.57 -22.99 -6.95
CA CYS A 177 -9.32 -23.39 -6.33
C CYS A 177 -8.78 -24.65 -7.01
N SER A 178 -7.58 -24.58 -7.57
CA SER A 178 -6.92 -25.73 -8.20
C SER A 178 -6.55 -26.85 -7.23
N LYS A 179 -6.58 -26.58 -5.91
CA LYS A 179 -6.20 -27.54 -4.87
C LYS A 179 -7.36 -28.29 -4.25
N CYS A 180 -8.48 -27.60 -3.98
CA CYS A 180 -9.65 -28.23 -3.34
C CYS A 180 -10.93 -28.11 -4.15
N GLY A 181 -10.87 -27.54 -5.36
CA GLY A 181 -12.02 -27.37 -6.24
C GLY A 181 -13.06 -26.34 -5.75
N ALA A 182 -12.84 -25.69 -4.62
CA ALA A 182 -13.77 -24.71 -4.08
C ALA A 182 -14.04 -23.57 -5.08
N SER A 183 -15.28 -23.09 -5.12
CA SER A 183 -15.75 -22.01 -5.99
C SER A 183 -16.52 -20.94 -5.20
N LYS A 184 -16.90 -19.86 -5.89
CA LYS A 184 -17.85 -18.82 -5.44
C LYS A 184 -17.56 -18.27 -4.04
N ASN A 185 -18.33 -18.69 -3.03
CA ASN A 185 -18.30 -18.14 -1.67
C ASN A 185 -16.99 -18.44 -0.93
N SER A 186 -16.30 -19.49 -1.35
CA SER A 186 -15.04 -19.92 -0.73
C SER A 186 -13.83 -19.20 -1.29
N ILE A 187 -14.00 -18.15 -2.11
CA ILE A 187 -12.89 -17.40 -2.69
C ILE A 187 -13.07 -15.91 -2.49
N SER A 188 -12.01 -15.26 -2.02
CA SER A 188 -11.93 -13.80 -1.92
C SER A 188 -10.96 -13.26 -2.96
N LEU A 189 -11.40 -12.24 -3.70
CA LEU A 189 -10.54 -11.44 -4.56
C LEU A 189 -10.25 -10.08 -3.94
N TYR A 190 -9.04 -9.59 -4.17
CA TYR A 190 -8.62 -8.27 -3.76
C TYR A 190 -7.83 -7.59 -4.88
N ALA A 191 -8.03 -6.29 -5.06
CA ALA A 191 -7.10 -5.47 -5.82
C ALA A 191 -6.06 -4.87 -4.87
N ILE A 192 -4.79 -4.92 -5.26
CA ILE A 192 -3.76 -4.02 -4.77
C ILE A 192 -3.73 -2.86 -5.77
N HIS A 193 -4.47 -1.81 -5.44
CA HIS A 193 -4.70 -0.66 -6.29
C HIS A 193 -3.61 0.39 -6.07
N PHE A 194 -2.79 0.65 -7.09
CA PHE A 194 -1.65 1.56 -6.98
C PHE A 194 -2.09 3.03 -6.91
N LYS A 195 -1.39 3.81 -6.10
CA LYS A 195 -1.65 5.25 -5.91
C LYS A 195 -0.90 6.10 -6.93
N SER A 196 -1.31 6.01 -8.19
CA SER A 196 -0.77 6.80 -9.31
C SER A 196 -1.86 7.61 -10.01
N GLU A 197 -1.46 8.58 -10.83
CA GLU A 197 -2.41 9.42 -11.56
C GLU A 197 -3.16 8.65 -12.64
N GLU A 198 -2.47 7.71 -13.29
CA GLU A 198 -3.00 6.74 -14.25
C GLU A 198 -4.08 5.87 -13.62
N ASN A 199 -3.97 5.59 -12.32
CA ASN A 199 -4.94 4.80 -11.57
C ASN A 199 -6.00 5.67 -10.88
N GLY A 200 -6.15 6.92 -11.31
CA GLY A 200 -7.23 7.81 -10.89
C GLY A 200 -6.95 8.64 -9.63
N TYR A 201 -5.79 8.46 -8.98
CA TYR A 201 -5.39 9.36 -7.90
C TYR A 201 -5.03 10.74 -8.44
N ARG A 202 -5.14 11.73 -7.57
CA ARG A 202 -4.85 13.13 -7.88
C ARG A 202 -3.98 13.67 -6.77
N ASN A 203 -3.03 14.52 -7.14
CA ASN A 203 -2.24 15.25 -6.16
C ASN A 203 -3.16 16.18 -5.34
N TYR A 204 -3.28 15.91 -4.03
CA TYR A 204 -4.00 16.77 -3.11
C TYR A 204 -3.00 17.39 -2.14
N THR A 205 -2.86 18.71 -2.19
CA THR A 205 -1.83 19.44 -1.43
C THR A 205 -2.36 20.10 -0.16
N GLY A 206 -3.65 19.93 0.15
CA GLY A 206 -4.31 20.54 1.29
C GLY A 206 -3.61 20.19 2.62
N LYS A 207 -3.54 21.15 3.53
CA LYS A 207 -2.88 21.01 4.84
C LYS A 207 -3.78 21.57 5.92
N VAL A 208 -3.98 20.79 6.99
CA VAL A 208 -4.77 21.22 8.15
C VAL A 208 -3.95 22.15 9.04
N LEU A 209 -4.58 23.22 9.53
CA LEU A 209 -4.00 24.20 10.45
C LEU A 209 -4.68 24.16 11.82
N GLY A 210 -4.02 24.78 12.81
CA GLY A 210 -4.58 24.92 14.16
C GLY A 210 -4.81 23.60 14.89
N VAL A 211 -3.99 22.59 14.60
CA VAL A 211 -4.06 21.30 15.31
C VAL A 211 -3.67 21.52 16.77
N LYS A 212 -4.45 20.95 17.69
CA LYS A 212 -4.22 20.97 19.14
C LYS A 212 -4.42 19.57 19.70
N ALA A 213 -3.73 19.25 20.79
CA ALA A 213 -3.94 18.03 21.56
C ALA A 213 -4.06 18.38 23.05
N LYS A 214 -5.08 17.86 23.72
CA LYS A 214 -5.34 18.08 25.15
C LYS A 214 -5.56 16.74 25.84
N GLY A 215 -4.80 16.48 26.89
CA GLY A 215 -5.04 15.35 27.78
C GLY A 215 -6.26 15.57 28.66
N THR A 216 -7.00 14.50 28.93
CA THR A 216 -8.09 14.47 29.90
C THR A 216 -7.95 13.23 30.79
N ALA A 217 -8.79 13.15 31.82
CA ALA A 217 -8.91 11.98 32.67
C ALA A 217 -9.31 10.73 31.87
N ASN A 218 -9.25 9.56 32.51
CA ASN A 218 -9.67 8.29 31.93
C ASN A 218 -8.84 7.87 30.70
N LYS A 219 -7.54 8.16 30.70
CA LYS A 219 -6.59 7.76 29.64
C LYS A 219 -6.99 8.29 28.25
N ARG A 220 -7.48 9.53 28.18
CA ARG A 220 -7.96 10.14 26.93
C ARG A 220 -7.11 11.33 26.50
N ILE A 221 -6.93 11.48 25.20
CA ILE A 221 -6.33 12.65 24.56
C ILE A 221 -7.28 13.10 23.45
N ILE A 222 -7.73 14.36 23.52
CA ILE A 222 -8.59 14.97 22.52
C ILE A 222 -7.71 15.73 21.53
N ILE A 223 -7.82 15.40 20.26
CA ILE A 223 -7.13 16.07 19.15
C ILE A 223 -8.15 16.84 18.34
N SER A 224 -7.93 18.14 18.14
CA SER A 224 -8.83 19.02 17.39
C SER A 224 -8.08 19.88 16.38
N TRP A 225 -8.78 20.35 15.34
CA TRP A 225 -8.17 21.16 14.28
C TRP A 225 -9.19 22.08 13.58
N LYS A 226 -8.70 23.04 12.79
CA LYS A 226 -9.57 23.88 11.95
C LYS A 226 -10.09 23.10 10.75
N LYS A 227 -11.37 23.28 10.42
CA LYS A 227 -12.00 22.68 9.23
C LYS A 227 -11.28 23.18 7.97
N LEU A 228 -10.97 22.27 7.06
CA LEU A 228 -10.49 22.57 5.71
C LEU A 228 -11.62 22.28 4.73
N SER A 229 -12.14 23.31 4.06
CA SER A 229 -13.32 23.20 3.18
C SER A 229 -13.13 22.24 2.01
N THR A 230 -11.91 22.11 1.50
CA THR A 230 -11.57 21.20 0.39
C THR A 230 -11.44 19.73 0.82
N ALA A 231 -11.49 19.43 2.12
CA ALA A 231 -11.30 18.09 2.65
C ALA A 231 -12.64 17.35 2.80
N THR A 232 -12.69 16.10 2.32
CA THR A 232 -13.79 15.18 2.59
C THR A 232 -13.71 14.62 4.03
N GLY A 233 -12.50 14.52 4.57
CA GLY A 233 -12.26 14.11 5.94
C GLY A 233 -10.80 14.20 6.33
N TYR A 234 -10.43 13.56 7.44
CA TYR A 234 -9.12 13.66 8.07
C TYR A 234 -8.63 12.31 8.55
N LYS A 235 -7.32 12.11 8.49
CA LYS A 235 -6.62 10.97 9.07
C LYS A 235 -5.79 11.44 10.26
N VAL A 236 -5.96 10.79 11.40
CA VAL A 236 -5.22 11.08 12.63
C VAL A 236 -4.13 10.05 12.80
N TYR A 237 -2.90 10.52 12.96
CA TYR A 237 -1.71 9.70 13.12
C TYR A 237 -1.10 9.91 14.50
N ARG A 238 -0.59 8.83 15.10
CA ARG A 238 0.05 8.83 16.41
C ARG A 238 1.41 8.15 16.38
N ALA A 239 2.38 8.68 17.13
CA ALA A 239 3.65 8.04 17.41
C ALA A 239 3.95 8.02 18.93
N PRO A 240 4.73 7.03 19.42
CA PRO A 240 5.18 6.98 20.81
C PRO A 240 6.33 7.95 21.12
N SER A 241 6.99 8.50 20.10
CA SER A 241 8.08 9.47 20.22
C SER A 241 8.02 10.52 19.11
N LYS A 242 8.67 11.67 19.30
CA LYS A 242 8.66 12.81 18.36
C LYS A 242 9.13 12.41 16.96
N SER A 243 10.24 11.65 16.90
CA SER A 243 10.88 11.13 15.69
C SER A 243 10.46 9.69 15.34
N GLY A 244 9.54 9.10 16.10
CA GLY A 244 9.12 7.72 15.91
C GLY A 244 8.22 7.51 14.68
N THR A 245 7.93 6.25 14.41
CA THR A 245 6.98 5.86 13.36
C THR A 245 5.57 6.28 13.71
N TYR A 246 4.97 7.11 12.86
CA TYR A 246 3.58 7.51 12.97
C TYR A 246 2.67 6.47 12.32
N VAL A 247 1.67 6.00 13.06
CA VAL A 247 0.65 5.09 12.55
C VAL A 247 -0.70 5.80 12.48
N CYS A 248 -1.47 5.54 11.41
CA CYS A 248 -2.84 6.05 11.30
C CYS A 248 -3.71 5.32 12.32
N ILE A 249 -4.29 6.04 13.28
CA ILE A 249 -5.16 5.47 14.32
C ILE A 249 -6.64 5.72 14.04
N ALA A 250 -6.98 6.71 13.20
CA ALA A 250 -8.36 6.99 12.83
C ALA A 250 -8.49 7.69 11.47
N SER A 251 -9.64 7.49 10.83
CA SER A 251 -10.12 8.31 9.72
C SER A 251 -11.51 8.85 10.09
N VAL A 252 -11.67 10.16 10.15
CA VAL A 252 -12.89 10.82 10.64
C VAL A 252 -13.34 11.94 9.70
N LYS A 253 -14.63 12.26 9.69
CA LYS A 253 -15.16 13.44 9.00
C LYS A 253 -15.24 14.69 9.88
N LYS A 254 -15.34 14.48 11.21
CA LYS A 254 -15.35 15.56 12.22
C LYS A 254 -13.97 16.21 12.34
N THR A 255 -13.91 17.40 12.92
CA THR A 255 -12.67 18.15 13.19
C THR A 255 -12.07 17.87 14.58
N THR A 256 -12.52 16.79 15.20
CA THR A 256 -12.07 16.33 16.52
C THR A 256 -12.02 14.80 16.55
N TYR A 257 -11.10 14.26 17.34
CA TYR A 257 -10.97 12.83 17.61
C TYR A 257 -10.45 12.62 19.04
N THR A 258 -11.04 11.65 19.74
CA THR A 258 -10.60 11.24 21.09
C THR A 258 -9.83 9.94 20.98
N ASP A 259 -8.55 9.99 21.31
CA ASP A 259 -7.67 8.82 21.40
C ASP A 259 -7.69 8.27 22.83
N THR A 260 -7.98 6.97 22.97
CA THR A 260 -7.86 6.24 24.23
C THR A 260 -6.49 5.57 24.29
N VAL A 261 -5.66 6.00 25.23
CA VAL A 261 -4.28 5.51 25.39
C VAL A 261 -4.17 4.43 26.45
N LYS A 262 -3.06 3.67 26.44
CA LYS A 262 -2.87 2.53 27.35
C LYS A 262 -2.54 2.94 28.79
N SER A 263 -1.81 4.05 28.96
CA SER A 263 -1.32 4.52 30.25
C SER A 263 -1.39 6.04 30.35
N THR A 264 -1.67 6.52 31.56
CA THR A 264 -1.61 7.94 31.92
C THR A 264 -0.15 8.42 31.98
N GLY A 265 0.07 9.73 31.87
CA GLY A 265 1.42 10.33 31.98
C GLY A 265 2.36 10.10 30.79
N LYS A 266 2.11 9.12 29.93
CA LYS A 266 2.89 8.89 28.70
C LYS A 266 2.56 9.95 27.65
N LYS A 267 3.61 10.58 27.10
CA LYS A 267 3.48 11.58 26.03
C LYS A 267 3.31 10.89 24.68
N TYR A 268 2.27 11.25 23.97
CA TYR A 268 2.01 10.82 22.60
C TYR A 268 2.08 12.00 21.64
N TYR A 269 2.49 11.73 20.40
CA TYR A 269 2.68 12.73 19.37
C TYR A 269 1.70 12.49 18.25
N TYR A 270 1.07 13.57 17.76
CA TYR A 270 0.00 13.51 16.80
C TYR A 270 0.28 14.40 15.59
N LYS A 271 -0.12 13.89 14.42
CA LYS A 271 -0.22 14.65 13.17
C LYS A 271 -1.58 14.36 12.55
N VAL A 272 -2.15 15.35 11.88
CA VAL A 272 -3.40 15.21 11.14
C VAL A 272 -3.12 15.56 9.69
N LYS A 273 -3.64 14.77 8.75
CA LYS A 273 -3.69 15.19 7.34
C LYS A 273 -5.13 15.12 6.82
N PRO A 274 -5.54 16.06 5.95
CA PRO A 274 -6.82 15.96 5.30
C PRO A 274 -6.76 14.90 4.20
N TYR A 275 -7.91 14.41 3.75
CA TYR A 275 -8.03 13.71 2.47
C TYR A 275 -9.21 14.29 1.68
N LYS A 276 -9.09 14.27 0.36
CA LYS A 276 -10.17 14.57 -0.59
C LYS A 276 -10.55 13.28 -1.31
N GLU A 277 -11.81 12.92 -1.24
CA GLU A 277 -12.34 11.76 -1.95
C GLU A 277 -12.84 12.19 -3.33
N VAL A 278 -12.31 11.56 -4.38
CA VAL A 278 -12.71 11.76 -5.78
C VAL A 278 -12.88 10.37 -6.39
N ASN A 279 -14.03 10.08 -6.99
CA ASN A 279 -14.32 8.76 -7.57
C ASN A 279 -14.02 7.59 -6.63
N CYS A 280 -14.43 7.69 -5.35
CA CYS A 280 -14.17 6.71 -4.29
C CYS A 280 -12.69 6.54 -3.88
N LEU A 281 -11.78 7.32 -4.46
CA LEU A 281 -10.34 7.33 -4.16
C LEU A 281 -10.01 8.45 -3.17
N LYS A 282 -9.35 8.08 -2.07
CA LYS A 282 -8.93 9.03 -1.02
C LYS A 282 -7.54 9.57 -1.32
N ASN A 283 -7.49 10.81 -1.81
CA ASN A 283 -6.28 11.56 -2.08
C ASN A 283 -5.82 12.26 -0.81
N ASP A 284 -4.66 11.89 -0.29
CA ASP A 284 -4.13 12.38 0.98
C ASP A 284 -3.44 13.73 0.81
N GLY A 285 -3.73 14.65 1.74
CA GLY A 285 -3.08 15.94 1.84
C GLY A 285 -1.76 15.89 2.61
N LYS A 286 -1.16 17.07 2.81
CA LYS A 286 0.05 17.24 3.61
C LYS A 286 -0.26 17.09 5.10
N PHE A 287 0.69 16.52 5.83
CA PHE A 287 0.64 16.50 7.29
C PHE A 287 0.63 17.91 7.88
N SER A 288 -0.16 18.08 8.94
CA SER A 288 -0.10 19.23 9.83
C SER A 288 1.25 19.32 10.54
N SER A 289 1.47 20.45 11.21
CA SER A 289 2.47 20.51 12.29
C SER A 289 2.14 19.47 13.36
N MET A 290 3.18 18.94 13.99
CA MET A 290 3.05 17.95 15.06
C MET A 290 2.61 18.63 16.36
N VAL A 291 1.71 17.98 17.08
CA VAL A 291 1.36 18.32 18.48
C VAL A 291 1.60 17.13 19.39
N SER A 292 1.63 17.36 20.70
CA SER A 292 1.78 16.27 21.67
C SER A 292 0.98 16.55 22.93
N ALA A 293 0.53 15.48 23.60
CA ALA A 293 -0.13 15.57 24.90
C ALA A 293 0.15 14.31 25.73
N LYS A 294 -0.10 14.40 27.03
CA LYS A 294 -0.19 13.29 27.98
C LYS A 294 -1.62 13.24 28.49
N SER A 295 -2.23 12.07 28.66
CA SER A 295 -3.51 12.03 29.39
C SER A 295 -3.27 12.30 30.87
N SER A 296 -4.22 12.95 31.53
CA SER A 296 -4.16 13.14 32.98
C SER A 296 -4.58 11.86 33.71
N GLY A 297 -4.17 11.78 34.99
CA GLY A 297 -4.82 10.90 35.97
C GLY A 297 -6.29 11.25 36.08
#